data_AF-A0A6J6NKH4-F1
#
_entry.id   AF-A0A6J6NKH4-F1
#
_cell.length_a   1.000
_cell.length_b   1.000
_cell.length_c   1.000
_cell.angle_alpha   90.00
_cell.angle_beta   90.00
_cell.angle_gamma   90.00
#
_symmetry.space_group_name_H-M   'P 1'
#
loop_
_entity.id
_entity.type
_entity.pdbx_description
1 polymer ?
#
loop_
_entity_poly.entity_id
_entity_poly.type
_entity_poly.pdbx_seq_one_letter_code
_entity_poly.pdbx_strand_id
1 'polypeptide(L)'
;MSIFRVPAPTLLAAVALAAVVVSGSQSPSVAEQADRSAGREIAVVSRTAAGGEPARRATQVDGAADIRAWAAGAGVESMQGTLVKRYRAADLSEDESAWVTVVSVGCDVPPGVDVTVRGKRVLVDPQPVEEPLPECFAPVTSAALVAVRS
;
A
#
# COMPACT_ATOMS: atom_id res chain seq x y z
N MET A 1 -3.32 38.72 34.93
CA MET A 1 -2.11 38.09 35.49
C MET A 1 -2.58 37.16 36.60
N SER A 2 -2.96 35.93 36.24
CA SER A 2 -3.60 34.97 37.15
C SER A 2 -2.75 33.72 37.21
N ILE A 3 -2.25 33.41 38.41
CA ILE A 3 -1.34 32.32 38.71
C ILE A 3 -2.21 31.13 39.14
N PHE A 4 -2.30 30.10 38.31
CA PHE A 4 -2.94 28.83 38.67
C PHE A 4 -1.89 27.89 39.26
N ARG A 5 -2.03 27.57 40.55
CA ARG A 5 -1.30 26.51 41.26
C ARG A 5 -2.02 25.18 41.02
N VAL A 6 -1.30 24.19 40.50
CA VAL A 6 -1.77 22.80 40.41
C VAL A 6 -1.02 21.96 41.45
N PRO A 7 -1.71 21.20 42.33
CA PRO A 7 -1.08 20.27 43.24
C PRO A 7 -0.82 18.91 42.56
N ALA A 8 0.37 18.36 42.79
CA ALA A 8 0.72 17.00 42.44
C ALA A 8 0.27 16.02 43.54
N PRO A 9 -0.21 14.83 43.17
CA PRO A 9 -0.10 13.66 44.02
C PRO A 9 0.79 12.60 43.38
N THR A 10 1.85 12.30 44.11
CA THR A 10 2.69 11.12 44.06
C THR A 10 1.84 9.86 44.21
N LEU A 11 1.98 8.90 43.30
CA LEU A 11 1.53 7.53 43.52
C LEU A 11 2.59 6.57 42.96
N LEU A 12 3.33 5.96 43.90
CA LEU A 12 4.12 4.76 43.70
C LEU A 12 3.18 3.63 43.25
N ALA A 13 3.45 3.04 42.09
CA ALA A 13 2.92 1.74 41.72
C ALA A 13 4.10 0.84 41.34
N ALA A 14 4.44 -0.07 42.25
CA ALA A 14 5.35 -1.18 41.99
C ALA A 14 4.69 -2.13 40.98
N VAL A 15 5.25 -2.23 39.78
CA VAL A 15 4.83 -3.23 38.79
C VAL A 15 5.79 -4.41 38.88
N ALA A 16 5.24 -5.54 39.31
CA ALA A 16 5.92 -6.81 39.38
C ALA A 16 6.37 -7.28 37.99
N LEU A 17 7.66 -7.59 37.86
CA LEU A 17 8.20 -8.33 36.72
C LEU A 17 7.63 -9.75 36.73
N ALA A 18 6.69 -10.02 35.83
CA ALA A 18 6.36 -11.39 35.41
C ALA A 18 7.15 -11.68 34.13
N ALA A 19 8.23 -12.47 34.25
CA ALA A 19 8.97 -13.00 33.12
C ALA A 19 8.11 -14.09 32.45
N VAL A 20 7.37 -13.73 31.39
CA VAL A 20 6.76 -14.71 30.49
C VAL A 20 7.78 -15.05 29.41
N VAL A 21 8.38 -16.24 29.54
CA VAL A 21 9.18 -16.87 28.50
C VAL A 21 8.20 -17.53 27.51
N VAL A 22 7.83 -16.83 26.45
CA VAL A 22 7.14 -17.42 25.30
C VAL A 22 8.17 -17.67 24.20
N SER A 23 8.78 -18.86 24.25
CA SER A 23 9.47 -19.45 23.10
C SER A 23 8.44 -20.21 22.27
N GLY A 24 7.77 -19.50 21.38
CA GLY A 24 6.83 -20.08 20.42
C GLY A 24 7.31 -19.84 19.00
N SER A 25 8.03 -20.81 18.42
CA SER A 25 8.27 -20.92 16.98
C SER A 25 6.93 -21.22 16.29
N GLN A 26 6.06 -20.22 16.16
CA GLN A 26 4.86 -20.34 15.35
C GLN A 26 5.27 -20.22 13.89
N SER A 27 5.55 -21.37 13.27
CA SER A 27 5.51 -21.47 11.82
C SER A 27 4.15 -20.94 11.37
N PRO A 28 4.09 -19.94 10.48
CA PRO A 28 2.82 -19.41 9.99
C PRO A 28 1.99 -20.57 9.45
N SER A 29 0.76 -20.71 9.94
CA SER A 29 -0.12 -21.80 9.53
C SER A 29 -0.49 -21.61 8.06
N VAL A 30 -0.60 -22.71 7.31
CA VAL A 30 -0.96 -22.73 5.88
C VAL A 30 -2.24 -21.92 5.58
N ALA A 31 -3.13 -21.79 6.58
CA ALA A 31 -4.34 -20.95 6.51
C ALA A 31 -4.03 -19.45 6.36
N GLU A 32 -2.97 -18.94 6.98
CA GLU A 32 -2.55 -17.53 6.87
C GLU A 32 -1.80 -17.25 5.56
N GLN A 33 -1.25 -18.31 4.93
CA GLN A 33 -0.59 -18.22 3.63
C GLN A 33 -1.59 -18.26 2.46
N ALA A 34 -2.73 -18.95 2.63
CA ALA A 34 -3.82 -18.97 1.66
C ALA A 34 -4.49 -17.59 1.48
N ASP A 35 -4.51 -16.75 2.52
CA ASP A 35 -5.10 -15.41 2.48
C ASP A 35 -4.24 -14.39 1.68
N ARG A 36 -2.93 -14.65 1.54
CA ARG A 36 -2.00 -13.80 0.75
C ARG A 36 -2.04 -14.07 -0.76
N SER A 37 -2.89 -15.00 -1.21
CA SER A 37 -2.98 -15.40 -2.63
C SER A 37 -4.18 -14.77 -3.36
N ALA A 38 -4.93 -13.89 -2.70
CA ALA A 38 -6.18 -13.36 -3.24
C ALA A 38 -5.99 -12.31 -4.35
N GLY A 39 -4.77 -11.81 -4.56
CA GLY A 39 -4.49 -10.87 -5.64
C GLY A 39 -3.12 -11.05 -6.28
N ARG A 40 -2.99 -10.55 -7.51
CA ARG A 40 -1.75 -10.51 -8.28
C ARG A 40 -1.48 -9.11 -8.79
N GLU A 41 -0.20 -8.77 -8.93
CA GLU A 41 0.20 -7.56 -9.62
C GLU A 41 -0.13 -7.67 -11.13
N ILE A 42 -0.70 -6.60 -11.69
CA ILE A 42 -0.82 -6.40 -13.13
C ILE A 42 0.37 -5.56 -13.63
N ALA A 43 0.64 -4.45 -12.96
CA ALA A 43 1.80 -3.61 -13.22
C ALA A 43 2.07 -2.61 -12.08
N VAL A 44 3.35 -2.32 -11.84
CA VAL A 44 3.80 -1.05 -11.28
C VAL A 44 4.15 -0.08 -12.42
N VAL A 45 3.49 1.08 -12.45
CA VAL A 45 3.75 2.16 -13.40
C VAL A 45 4.39 3.30 -12.65
N SER A 46 5.53 3.80 -13.14
CA SER A 46 6.27 4.86 -12.48
C SER A 46 6.56 6.03 -13.42
N ARG A 47 6.61 7.25 -12.86
CA ARG A 47 6.96 8.46 -13.59
C ARG A 47 7.56 9.52 -12.66
N THR A 48 8.62 10.17 -13.11
CA THR A 48 9.24 11.30 -12.40
C THR A 48 8.30 12.50 -12.36
N ALA A 49 8.21 13.14 -11.19
CA ALA A 49 7.41 14.33 -10.92
C ALA A 49 5.94 14.19 -11.34
N ALA A 50 5.36 13.00 -11.18
CA ALA A 50 3.97 12.76 -11.58
C ALA A 50 2.94 13.32 -10.59
N GLY A 51 3.35 13.59 -9.34
CA GLY A 51 2.47 14.05 -8.27
C GLY A 51 1.91 12.90 -7.42
N GLY A 52 0.71 13.10 -6.87
CA GLY A 52 -0.02 12.14 -6.05
C GLY A 52 0.49 11.96 -4.62
N GLU A 53 -0.31 11.27 -3.83
CA GLU A 53 -0.02 10.93 -2.43
C GLU A 53 -0.13 9.40 -2.26
N PRO A 54 0.88 8.73 -1.66
CA PRO A 54 0.80 7.31 -1.40
C PRO A 54 -0.40 6.94 -0.54
N ALA A 55 -1.14 5.91 -0.96
CA ALA A 55 -2.26 5.37 -0.23
C ALA A 55 -2.19 3.84 -0.21
N ARG A 56 -2.17 3.24 0.99
CA ARG A 56 -2.17 1.76 1.12
C ARG A 56 -3.46 1.12 0.61
N ARG A 57 -4.57 1.84 0.66
CA ARG A 57 -5.88 1.31 0.26
C ARG A 57 -6.08 1.57 -1.23
N ALA A 58 -6.31 0.50 -1.98
CA ALA A 58 -6.63 0.61 -3.40
C ALA A 58 -8.10 0.94 -3.66
N THR A 59 -8.33 1.56 -4.80
CA THR A 59 -9.65 1.89 -5.35
C THR A 59 -9.98 0.90 -6.45
N GLN A 60 -11.16 0.28 -6.38
CA GLN A 60 -11.65 -0.59 -7.45
C GLN A 60 -11.94 0.26 -8.70
N VAL A 61 -11.58 -0.27 -9.87
CA VAL A 61 -11.81 0.37 -11.16
C VAL A 61 -12.41 -0.62 -12.14
N ASP A 62 -13.50 -0.22 -12.80
CA ASP A 62 -14.21 -1.06 -13.77
C ASP A 62 -14.04 -0.51 -15.20
N GLY A 63 -12.77 -0.34 -15.58
CA GLY A 63 -12.42 0.01 -16.94
C GLY A 63 -11.62 1.30 -17.11
N ALA A 64 -11.42 1.65 -18.38
CA ALA A 64 -10.57 2.77 -18.77
C ALA A 64 -11.13 4.15 -18.37
N ALA A 65 -12.44 4.28 -18.21
CA ALA A 65 -13.05 5.53 -17.74
C ALA A 65 -12.71 5.77 -16.26
N ASP A 66 -12.91 4.75 -15.43
CA ASP A 66 -12.61 4.79 -13.99
C ASP A 66 -11.13 5.03 -13.71
N ILE A 67 -10.23 4.37 -14.45
CA ILE A 67 -8.79 4.61 -14.32
C ILE A 67 -8.42 6.08 -14.59
N ARG A 68 -9.06 6.70 -15.59
CA ARG A 68 -8.82 8.13 -15.91
C ARG A 68 -9.38 9.04 -14.83
N ALA A 69 -10.59 8.77 -14.35
CA ALA A 69 -11.19 9.51 -13.25
C ALA A 69 -10.35 9.40 -11.97
N TRP A 70 -9.89 8.20 -11.64
CA TRP A 70 -8.97 7.94 -10.54
C TRP A 70 -7.66 8.71 -10.70
N ALA A 71 -7.02 8.64 -11.88
CA ALA A 71 -5.74 9.31 -12.11
C ALA A 71 -5.86 10.84 -11.97
N ALA A 72 -6.97 11.43 -12.40
CA ALA A 72 -7.27 12.84 -12.19
C ALA A 72 -7.49 13.18 -10.70
N GLY A 73 -8.29 12.38 -9.98
CA GLY A 73 -8.53 12.58 -8.55
C GLY A 73 -7.27 12.40 -7.70
N ALA A 74 -6.34 11.54 -8.13
CA ALA A 74 -5.07 11.28 -7.47
C ALA A 74 -3.95 12.23 -7.92
N GLY A 75 -4.18 13.14 -8.87
CA GLY A 75 -3.16 14.07 -9.37
C GLY A 75 -1.98 13.36 -10.05
N VAL A 76 -2.26 12.29 -10.81
CA VAL A 76 -1.28 11.50 -11.59
C VAL A 76 -1.75 11.29 -13.04
N GLU A 77 -2.42 12.29 -13.63
CA GLU A 77 -3.02 12.26 -14.97
C GLU A 77 -2.02 11.87 -16.06
N SER A 78 -0.77 12.26 -15.87
CA SER A 78 0.33 11.93 -16.78
C SER A 78 0.60 10.42 -16.89
N MET A 79 0.12 9.61 -15.94
CA MET A 79 0.28 8.15 -15.90
C MET A 79 -0.93 7.41 -16.50
N GLN A 80 -2.06 8.08 -16.73
CA GLN A 80 -3.33 7.43 -17.09
C GLN A 80 -3.25 6.58 -18.35
N GLY A 81 -2.50 7.02 -19.37
CA GLY A 81 -2.40 6.30 -20.65
C GLY A 81 -1.72 4.94 -20.48
N THR A 82 -0.64 4.89 -19.69
CA THR A 82 0.07 3.65 -19.39
C THR A 82 -0.79 2.73 -18.52
N LEU A 83 -1.48 3.25 -17.51
CA LEU A 83 -2.39 2.46 -16.66
C LEU A 83 -3.52 1.83 -17.47
N VAL A 84 -4.19 2.60 -18.33
CA VAL A 84 -5.24 2.08 -19.23
C VAL A 84 -4.69 1.01 -20.17
N LYS A 85 -3.49 1.21 -20.72
CA LYS A 85 -2.84 0.22 -21.58
C LYS A 85 -2.58 -1.08 -20.83
N ARG A 86 -2.08 -1.02 -19.59
CA ARG A 86 -1.81 -2.19 -18.75
C ARG A 86 -3.10 -2.91 -18.35
N TYR A 87 -4.13 -2.17 -17.94
CA TYR A 87 -5.45 -2.73 -17.63
C TYR A 87 -6.02 -3.55 -18.79
N ARG A 88 -6.00 -3.00 -20.01
CA ARG A 88 -6.52 -3.70 -21.20
C ARG A 88 -5.74 -4.97 -21.58
N ALA A 89 -4.49 -5.07 -21.15
CA ALA A 89 -3.64 -6.22 -21.41
C ALA A 89 -3.66 -7.26 -20.28
N ALA A 90 -4.35 -6.98 -19.17
CA ALA A 90 -4.28 -7.76 -17.94
C ALA A 90 -4.98 -9.12 -18.00
N ASP A 91 -5.78 -9.37 -19.04
CA ASP A 91 -6.62 -10.57 -19.25
C ASP A 91 -7.29 -11.03 -17.94
N LEU A 92 -8.16 -10.17 -17.41
CA LEU A 92 -8.86 -10.43 -16.16
C LEU A 92 -9.91 -11.53 -16.37
N SER A 93 -9.93 -12.53 -15.49
CA SER A 93 -11.00 -13.52 -15.47
C SER A 93 -12.31 -12.93 -14.92
N GLU A 94 -13.42 -13.64 -15.12
CA GLU A 94 -14.74 -13.19 -14.67
C GLU A 94 -14.86 -13.04 -13.14
N ASP A 95 -13.99 -13.71 -12.38
CA ASP A 95 -13.87 -13.62 -10.91
C ASP A 95 -12.84 -12.58 -10.43
N GLU A 96 -12.09 -11.93 -11.33
CA GLU A 96 -11.10 -10.91 -10.99
C GLU A 96 -11.66 -9.49 -11.13
N SER A 97 -11.35 -8.63 -10.15
CA SER A 97 -11.58 -7.18 -10.21
C SER A 97 -10.25 -6.44 -10.20
N ALA A 98 -10.17 -5.34 -10.96
CA ALA A 98 -8.99 -4.47 -10.96
C ALA A 98 -9.05 -3.42 -9.85
N TRP A 99 -7.91 -3.17 -9.24
CA TRP A 99 -7.73 -2.18 -8.19
C TRP A 99 -6.47 -1.35 -8.45
N VAL A 100 -6.50 -0.06 -8.12
CA VAL A 100 -5.39 0.86 -8.37
C VAL A 100 -5.09 1.73 -7.15
N THR A 101 -3.81 2.02 -6.91
CA THR A 101 -3.37 3.00 -5.91
C THR A 101 -2.00 3.59 -6.22
N VAL A 102 -1.68 4.75 -5.67
CA VAL A 102 -0.30 5.25 -5.57
C VAL A 102 0.36 4.53 -4.41
N VAL A 103 1.42 3.77 -4.69
CA VAL A 103 2.11 2.94 -3.69
C VAL A 103 3.34 3.62 -3.11
N SER A 104 4.00 4.49 -3.89
CA SER A 104 5.16 5.23 -3.41
C SER A 104 5.35 6.57 -4.14
N VAL A 105 5.97 7.50 -3.43
CA VAL A 105 6.62 8.70 -3.97
C VAL A 105 7.99 8.76 -3.34
N GLY A 106 9.04 8.54 -4.13
CA GLY A 106 10.40 8.38 -3.61
C GLY A 106 11.45 8.44 -4.72
N CYS A 107 12.67 8.02 -4.43
CA CYS A 107 13.78 8.10 -5.39
C CYS A 107 13.85 6.85 -6.28
N ASP A 108 13.39 5.74 -5.73
CA ASP A 108 13.44 4.43 -6.36
C ASP A 108 12.06 3.96 -6.79
N VAL A 109 12.07 3.06 -7.78
CA VAL A 109 10.88 2.36 -8.24
C VAL A 109 10.79 1.04 -7.47
N PRO A 110 9.68 0.75 -6.77
CA PRO A 110 9.48 -0.56 -6.16
C PRO A 110 9.56 -1.67 -7.22
N PRO A 111 10.24 -2.79 -6.94
CA PRO A 111 10.34 -3.90 -7.90
C PRO A 111 9.01 -4.63 -8.13
N GLY A 112 8.05 -4.44 -7.22
CA GLY A 112 6.70 -4.98 -7.29
C GLY A 112 5.85 -4.55 -6.10
N VAL A 113 4.71 -5.19 -5.91
CA VAL A 113 3.81 -4.98 -4.77
C VAL A 113 3.31 -6.28 -4.16
N ASP A 114 3.03 -6.24 -2.87
CA ASP A 114 2.30 -7.29 -2.15
C ASP A 114 0.84 -6.87 -1.99
N VAL A 115 -0.08 -7.79 -2.28
CA VAL A 115 -1.53 -7.56 -2.21
C VAL A 115 -2.12 -8.30 -1.02
N THR A 116 -2.80 -7.58 -0.13
CA THR A 116 -3.51 -8.15 1.02
C THR A 116 -4.98 -7.78 0.96
N VAL A 117 -5.86 -8.79 1.04
CA VAL A 117 -7.31 -8.58 1.13
C VAL A 117 -7.75 -8.68 2.58
N ARG A 118 -8.52 -7.70 3.07
CA ARG A 118 -9.08 -7.70 4.45
C ARG A 118 -10.56 -7.36 4.42
N GLY A 119 -11.39 -8.39 4.24
CA GLY A 119 -12.81 -8.23 3.94
C GLY A 119 -12.97 -7.51 2.59
N LYS A 120 -13.71 -6.41 2.55
CA LYS A 120 -13.92 -5.62 1.32
C LYS A 120 -12.80 -4.62 1.00
N ARG A 121 -11.63 -4.76 1.63
CA ARG A 121 -10.52 -3.82 1.50
C ARG A 121 -9.35 -4.49 0.81
N VAL A 122 -8.87 -3.88 -0.25
CA VAL A 122 -7.62 -4.26 -0.90
C VAL A 122 -6.53 -3.31 -0.43
N LEU A 123 -5.50 -3.88 0.21
CA LEU A 123 -4.29 -3.20 0.62
C LEU A 123 -3.17 -3.58 -0.33
N VAL A 124 -2.41 -2.60 -0.79
CA VAL A 124 -1.28 -2.80 -1.70
C VAL A 124 -0.07 -2.11 -1.08
N ASP A 125 0.94 -2.90 -0.75
CA ASP A 125 2.18 -2.43 -0.15
C ASP A 125 3.33 -2.59 -1.16
N PRO A 126 4.15 -1.55 -1.41
CA PRO A 126 5.30 -1.68 -2.30
C PRO A 126 6.34 -2.62 -1.69
N GLN A 127 6.92 -3.47 -2.52
CA GLN A 127 8.08 -4.26 -2.12
C GLN A 127 9.29 -3.34 -1.89
N PRO A 128 10.14 -3.65 -0.89
CA PRO A 128 11.31 -2.86 -0.61
C PRO A 128 12.32 -2.95 -1.76
N VAL A 129 13.03 -1.85 -2.02
CA VAL A 129 14.14 -1.80 -2.97
C VAL A 129 15.39 -2.31 -2.26
N GLU A 130 16.08 -3.30 -2.85
CA GLU A 130 17.24 -3.95 -2.23
C GLU A 130 18.41 -2.99 -2.03
N GLU A 131 18.68 -2.14 -3.02
CA GLU A 131 19.77 -1.17 -3.03
C GLU A 131 19.22 0.23 -3.36
N PRO A 132 18.62 0.93 -2.38
CA PRO A 132 18.04 2.25 -2.63
C PRO A 132 19.12 3.27 -2.97
N LEU A 133 18.83 4.16 -3.91
CA LEU A 133 19.76 5.22 -4.27
C LEU A 133 19.93 6.21 -3.10
N PRO A 134 21.16 6.65 -2.81
CA PRO A 134 21.40 7.60 -1.71
C PRO A 134 20.84 8.99 -2.00
N GLU A 135 20.74 9.37 -3.28
CA GLU A 135 20.40 10.72 -3.71
C GLU A 135 19.16 10.74 -4.60
N CYS A 136 18.26 11.69 -4.31
CA CYS A 136 17.01 11.90 -5.02
C CYS A 136 17.11 13.12 -5.94
N PHE A 137 17.47 12.94 -7.21
CA PHE A 137 17.51 14.10 -8.13
C PHE A 137 16.11 14.61 -8.48
N ALA A 138 15.10 13.72 -8.50
CA ALA A 138 13.70 14.08 -8.64
C ALA A 138 12.80 12.96 -8.07
N PRO A 139 11.66 13.30 -7.45
CA PRO A 139 10.74 12.28 -6.94
C PRO A 139 10.13 11.50 -8.10
N VAL A 140 10.06 10.19 -7.93
CA VAL A 140 9.37 9.22 -8.78
C VAL A 140 8.11 8.77 -8.06
N THR A 141 6.98 8.99 -8.71
CA THR A 141 5.69 8.45 -8.26
C THR A 141 5.50 7.09 -8.89
N SER A 142 5.12 6.09 -8.09
CA SER A 142 4.75 4.76 -8.55
C SER A 142 3.31 4.45 -8.18
N ALA A 143 2.54 4.01 -9.17
CA ALA A 143 1.17 3.53 -9.01
C ALA A 143 1.09 2.06 -9.39
N ALA A 144 0.40 1.28 -8.56
CA ALA A 144 0.20 -0.14 -8.79
C ALA A 144 -1.21 -0.40 -9.30
N LEU A 145 -1.32 -1.25 -10.30
CA LEU A 145 -2.55 -1.85 -10.78
C LEU A 145 -2.50 -3.34 -10.44
N VAL A 146 -3.52 -3.86 -9.77
CA VAL A 146 -3.57 -5.24 -9.28
C VAL A 146 -4.92 -5.89 -9.61
N ALA A 147 -4.93 -7.21 -9.79
CA ALA A 147 -6.15 -8.00 -9.90
C ALA A 147 -6.40 -8.71 -8.57
N VAL A 148 -7.65 -8.77 -8.14
CA VAL A 148 -8.06 -9.47 -6.91
C VAL A 148 -9.26 -10.36 -7.22
N ARG A 149 -9.20 -11.63 -6.79
CA ARG A 149 -10.34 -12.55 -6.91
C ARG A 149 -11.42 -12.20 -5.88
N SER A 150 -12.67 -12.22 -6.34
CA SER A 150 -13.86 -11.82 -5.57
C SER A 150 -14.63 -13.03 -5.02
#